data_AF-A0A9D6RQQ6-F1
#
_entry.id   AF-A0A9D6RQQ6-F1
#
_cell.length_a   1.000
_cell.length_b   1.000
_cell.length_c   1.000
_cell.angle_alpha   90.00
_cell.angle_beta   90.00
_cell.angle_gamma   90.00
#
_symmetry.space_group_name_H-M   'P 1'
#
loop_
_entity.id
_entity.type
_entity.pdbx_description
1 polymer ?
#
loop_
_entity_poly.entity_id
_entity_poly.type
_entity_poly.pdbx_seq_one_letter_code
_entity_poly.pdbx_strand_id
1 'polypeptide(L)'
;MIAHSQPTPLDTWRKLARCFYSIRILVDDGRLPWDFQPWHLVRLVEDGPATPTHRSLCRFLLHIWNLKNGRFDLSDTFGWDEDQLAVLAVWATGAVTGQPGHCFS
;
A
#
# COMPACT_ATOMS: atom_id res chain seq x y z
N MET A 1 13.27 -6.84 30.44
CA MET A 1 12.56 -7.64 29.42
C MET A 1 11.77 -6.67 28.56
N ILE A 2 12.26 -6.35 27.36
CA ILE A 2 11.53 -5.50 26.42
C ILE A 2 10.54 -6.43 25.73
N ALA A 3 9.24 -6.25 25.99
CA ALA A 3 8.21 -6.95 25.25
C ALA A 3 8.28 -6.48 23.79
N HIS A 4 8.76 -7.34 22.89
CA HIS A 4 8.60 -7.13 21.46
C HIS A 4 7.12 -7.35 21.13
N SER A 5 6.31 -6.30 21.33
CA SER A 5 4.92 -6.29 20.88
C SER A 5 4.91 -6.64 19.39
N GLN A 6 4.18 -7.69 19.02
CA GLN A 6 4.01 -8.06 17.63
C GLN A 6 3.45 -6.86 16.85
N PRO A 7 3.96 -6.58 15.64
CA PRO A 7 3.45 -5.48 14.84
C PRO A 7 1.97 -5.67 14.56
N THR A 8 1.17 -4.61 14.75
CA THR A 8 -0.25 -4.68 14.43
C THR A 8 -0.44 -4.84 12.92
N PRO A 9 -1.59 -5.36 12.45
CA PRO A 9 -1.89 -5.41 11.01
C PRO A 9 -1.73 -4.05 10.31
N LEU A 10 -2.06 -2.97 11.01
CA LEU A 10 -1.89 -1.59 10.54
C LEU A 10 -0.42 -1.21 10.41
N ASP A 11 0.44 -1.61 11.35
CA ASP A 11 1.88 -1.33 11.29
C ASP A 11 2.54 -2.09 10.14
N THR A 12 2.15 -3.35 9.93
CA THR A 12 2.62 -4.16 8.80
C THR A 12 2.17 -3.55 7.48
N TRP A 13 0.90 -3.15 7.37
CA TRP A 13 0.37 -2.47 6.19
C TRP A 13 1.10 -1.15 5.91
N ARG A 14 1.30 -0.30 6.93
CA ARG A 14 2.00 0.98 6.79
C ARG A 14 3.45 0.78 6.40
N LYS A 15 4.11 -0.25 6.93
CA LYS A 15 5.48 -0.62 6.56
C LYS A 15 5.57 -1.01 5.08
N LEU A 16 4.65 -1.85 4.59
CA LEU A 16 4.55 -2.20 3.17
C LEU A 16 4.29 -0.95 2.30
N ALA A 17 3.34 -0.10 2.71
CA ALA A 17 3.00 1.11 1.97
C ALA A 17 4.20 2.04 1.76
N ARG A 18 5.09 2.14 2.75
CA ARG A 18 6.32 2.95 2.65
C ARG A 18 7.41 2.35 1.77
N CYS A 19 7.32 1.08 1.37
CA CYS A 19 8.22 0.52 0.37
C CYS A 19 7.97 1.10 -1.02
N PHE A 20 6.77 1.66 -1.27
CA PHE A 20 6.48 2.39 -2.50
C PHE A 20 7.08 3.80 -2.41
N TYR A 21 8.07 4.09 -3.27
CA TYR A 21 8.77 5.38 -3.30
C TYR A 21 7.80 6.58 -3.40
N SER A 22 6.76 6.47 -4.23
CA SER A 22 5.70 7.47 -4.36
C SER A 22 4.95 7.76 -3.04
N ILE A 23 4.67 6.74 -2.23
CA ILE A 23 4.03 6.92 -0.93
C ILE A 23 4.98 7.58 0.05
N ARG A 24 6.27 7.21 0.00
CA ARG A 24 7.30 7.85 0.82
C ARG A 24 7.40 9.35 0.52
N ILE A 25 7.41 9.74 -0.76
CA ILE A 25 7.38 11.16 -1.16
C ILE A 25 6.16 11.86 -0.57
N LEU A 26 4.97 11.26 -0.66
CA LEU A 26 3.76 11.88 -0.11
C LEU A 26 3.85 12.12 1.40
N VAL A 27 4.54 11.25 2.14
CA VAL A 27 4.81 11.44 3.57
C VAL A 27 5.86 12.53 3.79
N ASP A 28 6.96 12.49 3.05
CA ASP A 28 8.09 13.43 3.17
C ASP A 28 7.67 14.87 2.81
N ASP A 29 6.78 15.02 1.82
CA ASP A 29 6.20 16.31 1.39
C ASP A 29 5.05 16.79 2.29
N GLY A 30 4.70 16.04 3.34
CA GLY A 30 3.63 16.38 4.28
C GLY A 30 2.20 16.24 3.72
N ARG A 31 2.05 15.61 2.55
CA ARG A 31 0.73 15.33 1.92
C ARG A 31 0.04 14.12 2.55
N LEU A 32 0.80 13.24 3.19
CA LEU A 32 0.33 12.19 4.09
C LEU A 32 1.00 12.36 5.46
N PRO A 33 0.27 12.20 6.57
CA PRO A 33 0.89 12.22 7.89
C PRO A 33 1.83 11.01 8.05
N TRP A 34 2.86 11.13 8.90
CA TRP A 34 3.80 10.03 9.14
C TRP A 34 3.06 8.75 9.58
N ASP A 35 2.12 8.86 10.50
CA ASP A 35 1.31 7.77 11.03
C ASP A 35 0.06 7.48 10.18
N PHE A 36 0.10 7.79 8.87
CA PHE A 36 -1.04 7.67 7.98
C PHE A 36 -1.74 6.31 8.06
N GLN A 37 -2.98 6.38 7.63
CA GLN A 37 -4.01 5.41 7.89
C GLN A 37 -4.70 5.18 6.56
N PRO A 38 -5.34 4.02 6.36
CA PRO A 38 -5.99 3.69 5.11
C PRO A 38 -6.99 4.75 4.62
N TRP A 39 -7.76 5.37 5.51
CA TRP A 39 -8.69 6.45 5.14
C TRP A 39 -8.00 7.71 4.58
N HIS A 40 -6.73 7.95 4.90
CA HIS A 40 -5.96 9.03 4.30
C HIS A 40 -5.70 8.76 2.81
N LEU A 41 -5.54 7.49 2.41
CA LEU A 41 -5.39 7.12 0.99
C LEU A 41 -6.72 7.21 0.22
N VAL A 42 -7.87 6.99 0.89
CA VAL A 42 -9.20 7.16 0.27
C VAL A 42 -9.36 8.59 -0.24
N ARG A 43 -9.04 9.58 0.59
CA ARG A 43 -9.08 11.00 0.21
C ARG A 43 -8.16 11.34 -0.96
N LEU A 44 -7.00 10.70 -1.06
CA LEU A 44 -6.10 10.89 -2.20
C LEU A 44 -6.65 10.33 -3.51
N VAL A 45 -7.40 9.23 -3.44
CA VAL A 45 -8.06 8.62 -4.60
C VAL A 45 -9.27 9.44 -5.05
N GLU A 46 -10.07 9.93 -4.11
CA GLU A 46 -11.35 10.59 -4.37
C GLU A 46 -11.20 12.09 -4.64
N ASP A 47 -10.35 12.79 -3.89
CA ASP A 47 -10.30 14.26 -3.87
C ASP A 47 -8.99 14.85 -4.42
N GLY A 48 -7.99 14.02 -4.73
CA GLY A 48 -6.62 14.47 -5.02
C GLY A 48 -6.30 14.69 -6.51
N PRO A 49 -5.45 15.68 -6.86
CA PRO A 49 -4.74 15.74 -8.14
C PRO A 49 -3.60 14.70 -8.15
N ALA A 50 -3.95 13.43 -8.02
CA ALA A 50 -3.02 12.32 -8.07
C ALA A 50 -2.84 11.90 -9.54
N THR A 51 -1.59 11.64 -9.94
CA THR A 51 -1.31 11.00 -11.24
C THR A 51 -1.97 9.62 -11.29
N PRO A 52 -2.24 9.07 -12.50
CA PRO A 52 -2.81 7.72 -12.64
C PRO A 52 -2.05 6.66 -11.84
N THR A 53 -0.71 6.68 -11.88
CA THR A 53 0.17 5.80 -11.09
C THR A 53 -0.02 5.97 -9.58
N HIS A 54 -0.10 7.20 -9.07
CA HIS A 54 -0.37 7.42 -7.64
C HIS A 54 -1.73 6.86 -7.23
N ARG A 55 -2.73 7.02 -8.10
CA ARG A 55 -4.09 6.53 -7.85
C ARG A 55 -4.14 5.00 -7.85
N SER A 56 -3.44 4.32 -8.77
CA SER A 56 -3.37 2.86 -8.78
C SER A 56 -2.60 2.31 -7.59
N LEU A 57 -1.51 2.94 -7.17
CA LEU A 57 -0.80 2.59 -5.93
C LEU A 57 -1.69 2.72 -4.68
N CYS A 58 -2.45 3.82 -4.56
CA CYS A 58 -3.37 3.99 -3.44
C CYS A 58 -4.48 2.93 -3.45
N ARG A 59 -5.01 2.57 -4.63
CA ARG A 59 -6.01 1.49 -4.78
C ARG A 59 -5.44 0.13 -4.39
N PHE A 60 -4.20 -0.17 -4.79
CA PHE A 60 -3.51 -1.39 -4.39
C PHE A 60 -3.37 -1.47 -2.86
N LEU A 61 -2.92 -0.40 -2.22
CA LEU A 61 -2.77 -0.37 -0.76
C LEU A 61 -4.10 -0.47 -0.03
N LEU A 62 -5.16 0.16 -0.55
CA LEU A 62 -6.52 0.02 -0.02
C LEU A 62 -7.09 -1.40 -0.20
N HIS A 63 -6.74 -2.07 -1.30
CA HIS A 63 -7.07 -3.47 -1.54
C HIS A 63 -6.39 -4.37 -0.50
N ILE A 64 -5.08 -4.18 -0.25
CA ILE A 64 -4.34 -4.93 0.77
C ILE A 64 -4.93 -4.70 2.18
N TRP A 65 -5.38 -3.48 2.48
CA TRP A 65 -6.01 -3.17 3.77
C TRP A 65 -7.43 -3.73 3.92
N ASN A 66 -8.08 -4.16 2.83
CA ASN A 66 -9.46 -4.63 2.81
C ASN A 66 -10.54 -3.54 3.09
N LEU A 67 -10.31 -2.30 2.61
CA LEU A 67 -11.33 -1.22 2.68
C LEU A 67 -12.25 -1.16 1.46
N LYS A 68 -11.90 -1.83 0.36
CA LYS A 68 -12.81 -2.03 -0.77
C LYS A 68 -12.80 -3.51 -1.13
N ASN A 69 -13.97 -4.14 -1.13
CA ASN A 69 -14.25 -5.44 -1.75
C ASN A 69 -14.02 -5.47 -3.29
N GLY A 70 -13.14 -4.61 -3.80
CA GLY A 70 -12.78 -4.52 -5.20
C GLY A 70 -11.57 -5.38 -5.46
N ARG A 71 -11.66 -6.23 -6.49
CA ARG A 71 -10.48 -6.85 -7.12
C ARG A 71 -9.53 -5.74 -7.54
N PHE A 72 -8.25 -5.84 -7.16
CA PHE A 72 -7.21 -5.04 -7.79
C PHE A 72 -6.93 -5.63 -9.17
N ASP A 73 -7.11 -4.84 -10.23
CA ASP A 73 -6.82 -5.27 -11.58
C ASP A 73 -5.32 -5.08 -11.84
N LEU A 74 -4.63 -6.12 -12.31
CA LEU A 74 -3.21 -6.01 -12.67
C LEU A 74 -2.99 -5.03 -13.84
N SER A 75 -4.02 -4.71 -14.62
CA SER A 75 -3.94 -3.63 -15.61
C SER A 75 -3.67 -2.26 -14.96
N ASP A 76 -4.04 -2.07 -13.68
CA ASP A 76 -3.75 -0.84 -12.92
C ASP A 76 -2.25 -0.67 -12.61
N THR A 77 -1.42 -1.72 -12.79
CA THR A 77 0.05 -1.63 -12.65
C THR A 77 0.72 -1.13 -13.93
N PHE A 78 -0.04 -0.83 -14.98
CA PHE A 78 0.50 -0.25 -16.19
C PHE A 78 1.11 1.14 -15.89
N GLY A 79 2.41 1.29 -16.14
CA GLY A 79 3.17 2.49 -15.80
C GLY A 79 3.76 2.51 -14.39
N TRP A 80 3.77 1.38 -13.68
CA TRP A 80 4.58 1.20 -12.49
C TRP A 80 6.06 1.00 -12.87
N ASP A 81 6.95 1.51 -12.04
CA ASP A 81 8.40 1.30 -12.19
C ASP A 81 8.84 -0.08 -11.63
N GLU A 82 10.10 -0.44 -11.88
CA GLU A 82 10.66 -1.73 -11.43
C GLU A 82 10.60 -1.91 -9.91
N ASP A 83 10.79 -0.84 -9.14
CA ASP A 83 10.74 -0.87 -7.67
C ASP A 83 9.31 -1.16 -7.18
N GLN A 84 8.30 -0.54 -7.79
CA GLN A 84 6.89 -0.76 -7.50
C GLN A 84 6.47 -2.20 -7.82
N LEU A 85 6.94 -2.74 -8.95
CA LEU A 85 6.69 -4.13 -9.34
C LEU A 85 7.41 -5.12 -8.43
N ALA A 86 8.61 -4.79 -7.93
CA ALA A 86 9.30 -5.61 -6.95
C ALA A 86 8.51 -5.70 -5.64
N VAL A 87 8.00 -4.58 -5.12
CA VAL A 87 7.17 -4.58 -3.90
C VAL A 87 5.88 -5.39 -4.10
N LEU A 88 5.25 -5.28 -5.27
CA LEU A 88 4.10 -6.10 -5.64
C LEU A 88 4.43 -7.60 -5.62
N ALA A 89 5.57 -7.99 -6.20
CA ALA A 89 6.01 -9.39 -6.22
C ALA A 89 6.27 -9.93 -4.81
N VAL A 90 6.89 -9.13 -3.93
CA VAL A 90 7.15 -9.52 -2.53
C VAL A 90 5.83 -9.64 -1.75
N TRP A 91 4.83 -8.79 -2.04
CA TRP A 91 3.48 -8.94 -1.47
C TRP A 91 2.77 -10.20 -1.99
N ALA A 92 2.76 -10.42 -3.31
CA ALA A 92 2.07 -11.55 -3.95
C ALA A 92 2.63 -12.89 -3.47
N THR A 93 3.93 -12.96 -3.21
CA THR A 93 4.62 -14.15 -2.67
C THR A 93 4.52 -14.29 -1.15
N GLY A 94 3.94 -13.31 -0.45
CA GLY A 94 3.78 -13.35 1.01
C GLY A 94 5.05 -13.07 1.81
N ALA A 95 6.14 -12.67 1.14
CA ALA A 95 7.41 -12.44 1.80
C ALA A 95 7.40 -11.24 2.76
N VAL A 96 6.46 -10.28 2.61
CA VAL A 96 6.30 -9.16 3.57
C VAL A 96 5.45 -9.53 4.79
N THR A 97 4.46 -10.41 4.62
CA THR A 97 3.42 -10.71 5.63
C THR A 97 3.62 -12.03 6.35
N GLY A 98 4.58 -12.87 5.92
CA GLY A 98 4.75 -14.24 6.41
C GLY A 98 3.64 -15.20 5.95
N GLN A 99 2.71 -14.73 5.12
CA GLN A 99 1.63 -15.50 4.53
C GLN A 99 1.36 -15.01 3.09
N PRO A 100 1.42 -15.89 2.08
CA PRO A 100 1.09 -15.53 0.70
C PRO A 100 -0.38 -15.19 0.52
N GLY A 101 -0.65 -14.01 -0.03
CA GLY A 101 -1.73 -13.75 -0.99
C GLY A 101 -3.14 -14.31 -0.72
N HIS A 102 -3.62 -14.41 0.51
CA HIS A 102 -5.00 -14.84 0.79
C HIS A 102 -6.02 -13.73 0.45
N CYS A 103 -6.21 -13.48 -0.84
CA CYS A 103 -7.38 -12.81 -1.43
C CYS A 103 -7.56 -13.25 -2.90
N PHE A 104 -7.48 -14.55 -3.18
CA PHE A 104 -8.06 -15.16 -4.39
C PHE A 104 -8.68 -16.51 -4.04
N SER A 105 -9.94 -16.46 -3.62
CA SER A 105 -10.94 -17.52 -3.76
C SER A 105 -12.30 -16.88 -3.96
#